data_AF-A0A523W198-F1
#
_entry.id   AF-A0A523W198-F1
#
_cell.length_a   1.000
_cell.length_b   1.000
_cell.length_c   1.000
_cell.angle_alpha   90.00
_cell.angle_beta   90.00
_cell.angle_gamma   90.00
#
_symmetry.space_group_name_H-M   'P 1'
#
loop_
_entity.id
_entity.type
_entity.pdbx_description
1 polymer ?
#
loop_
_entity_poly.entity_id
_entity_poly.type
_entity_poly.pdbx_seq_one_letter_code
_entity_poly.pdbx_strand_id
1 'polypeptide(L)'
;MLGQKSIENLIKDFIEDSKKNFNFKTDWDEPIVGFAKANDPLFLQLKNIVNENHKSPNELFSQAKTVISYFIPFNQSIVSSNTKGKFASTEWAIAYVETNKIITEINAFLIDNLKHESFDSLHIPPTHNFDKDLLVSYWSHKHVAYIAGLGKFGLHKMIITEKG
;
A
#
# COMPACT_ATOMS: atom_id res chain seq x y z
N MET A 1 21.51 10.14 -2.82
CA MET A 1 20.14 10.48 -2.37
C MET A 1 19.18 9.72 -3.26
N LEU A 2 18.56 8.67 -2.73
CA LEU A 2 17.50 7.93 -3.42
C LEU A 2 16.39 8.89 -3.85
N GLY A 3 16.26 9.12 -5.15
CA GLY A 3 15.14 9.87 -5.71
C GLY A 3 13.86 9.00 -5.77
N GLN A 4 12.71 9.64 -5.95
CA GLN A 4 11.40 8.96 -6.09
C GLN A 4 11.44 7.84 -7.14
N LYS A 5 12.02 8.13 -8.31
CA LYS A 5 12.21 7.17 -9.40
C LYS A 5 13.05 5.95 -9.00
N SER A 6 13.97 6.10 -8.06
CA SER A 6 14.76 4.97 -7.54
C SER A 6 13.89 4.03 -6.69
N ILE A 7 12.99 4.58 -5.88
CA ILE A 7 12.06 3.78 -5.06
C ILE A 7 11.04 3.07 -5.95
N GLU A 8 10.51 3.75 -6.96
CA GLU A 8 9.62 3.15 -7.96
C GLU A 8 10.27 1.92 -8.62
N ASN A 9 11.51 2.07 -9.08
CA ASN A 9 12.26 0.97 -9.68
C ASN A 9 12.51 -0.16 -8.68
N LEU A 10 12.89 0.14 -7.43
CA LEU A 10 13.09 -0.89 -6.40
C LEU A 10 11.83 -1.75 -6.19
N ILE A 11 10.64 -1.13 -6.14
CA ILE A 11 9.38 -1.87 -5.97
C ILE A 11 9.06 -2.68 -7.22
N LYS A 12 9.23 -2.09 -8.41
CA LYS A 12 8.98 -2.77 -9.68
C LYS A 12 9.89 -3.99 -9.86
N ASP A 13 11.19 -3.80 -9.67
CA ASP A 13 12.20 -4.84 -9.83
C ASP A 13 11.97 -5.97 -8.80
N PHE A 14 11.62 -5.62 -7.55
CA PHE A 14 11.27 -6.61 -6.53
C PHE A 14 10.10 -7.49 -6.99
N ILE A 15 9.01 -6.91 -7.49
CA ILE A 15 7.85 -7.69 -7.96
C ILE A 15 8.21 -8.57 -9.15
N GLU A 16 8.96 -8.05 -10.12
CA GLU A 16 9.40 -8.81 -11.30
C GLU A 16 10.33 -9.97 -10.95
N ASP A 17 11.23 -9.78 -9.99
CA ASP A 17 12.10 -10.84 -9.50
C ASP A 17 11.31 -11.84 -8.63
N SER A 18 10.35 -11.37 -7.84
CA SER A 18 9.47 -12.24 -7.06
C SER A 18 8.65 -13.16 -7.96
N LYS A 19 8.14 -12.68 -9.09
CA LYS A 19 7.44 -13.51 -10.09
C LYS A 19 8.32 -14.64 -10.66
N LYS A 20 9.63 -14.41 -10.80
CA LYS A 20 10.58 -15.39 -11.36
C LYS A 20 11.07 -16.40 -10.31
N ASN A 21 11.29 -15.92 -9.09
CA ASN A 21 11.97 -16.68 -8.04
C ASN A 21 11.01 -17.43 -7.11
N PHE A 22 9.74 -17.02 -7.06
CA PHE A 22 8.71 -17.71 -6.29
C PHE A 22 7.66 -18.32 -7.23
N ASN A 23 7.12 -19.47 -6.84
CA ASN A 23 6.06 -20.15 -7.58
C ASN A 23 4.67 -19.54 -7.25
N PHE A 24 4.55 -18.23 -7.42
CA PHE A 24 3.27 -17.53 -7.26
C PHE A 24 2.33 -17.89 -8.40
N LYS A 25 1.04 -17.99 -8.09
CA LYS A 25 -0.01 -18.16 -9.11
C LYS A 25 -0.56 -16.82 -9.59
N THR A 26 -0.34 -15.78 -8.80
CA THR A 26 -0.83 -14.43 -9.06
C THR A 26 0.02 -13.74 -10.10
N ASP A 27 -0.63 -13.20 -11.12
CA ASP A 27 -0.01 -12.29 -12.07
C ASP A 27 -0.39 -10.85 -11.71
N TRP A 28 0.64 -10.06 -11.38
CA TRP A 28 0.51 -8.65 -11.04
C TRP A 28 0.89 -7.77 -12.23
N ASP A 29 0.16 -6.69 -12.46
CA ASP A 29 0.60 -5.69 -13.43
C ASP A 29 1.63 -4.74 -12.78
N GLU A 30 2.19 -3.81 -13.58
CA GLU A 30 3.18 -2.86 -13.10
C GLU A 30 2.64 -2.00 -11.94
N PRO A 31 3.36 -1.94 -10.79
CA PRO A 31 2.92 -1.15 -9.64
C PRO A 31 3.00 0.35 -9.93
N ILE A 32 2.19 1.12 -9.20
CA ILE A 32 2.30 2.58 -9.15
C ILE A 32 2.66 3.03 -7.74
N VAL A 33 3.44 4.10 -7.63
CA VAL A 33 3.97 4.62 -6.36
C VAL A 33 3.68 6.11 -6.27
N GLY A 34 3.28 6.54 -5.08
CA GLY A 34 2.97 7.91 -4.73
C GLY A 34 3.70 8.33 -3.48
N PHE A 35 3.93 9.63 -3.35
CA PHE A 35 4.68 10.21 -2.25
C PHE A 35 3.91 11.39 -1.66
N ALA A 36 3.79 11.41 -0.34
CA ALA A 36 3.25 12.55 0.39
C ALA A 36 4.27 13.10 1.39
N LYS A 37 4.20 14.40 1.66
CA LYS A 37 4.93 14.98 2.79
C LYS A 37 4.29 14.48 4.09
N ALA A 38 5.11 14.07 5.06
CA ALA A 38 4.62 13.61 6.36
C ALA A 38 3.77 14.67 7.10
N ASN A 39 4.04 15.95 6.83
CA ASN A 39 3.32 17.09 7.39
C ASN A 39 2.19 17.63 6.47
N ASP A 40 1.75 16.86 5.48
CA ASP A 40 0.59 17.25 4.68
C ASP A 40 -0.63 17.48 5.60
N PRO A 41 -1.31 18.65 5.53
CA PRO A 41 -2.44 18.97 6.40
C PRO A 41 -3.58 17.95 6.34
N LEU A 42 -3.73 17.23 5.24
CA LEU A 42 -4.75 16.21 5.09
C LEU A 42 -4.58 15.06 6.09
N PHE A 43 -3.36 14.73 6.52
CA PHE A 43 -3.15 13.71 7.55
C PHE A 43 -3.81 14.08 8.88
N LEU A 44 -3.76 15.36 9.27
CA LEU A 44 -4.45 15.84 10.47
C LEU A 44 -5.96 15.82 10.29
N GLN A 45 -6.45 16.11 9.08
CA GLN A 45 -7.89 16.06 8.79
C GLN A 45 -8.48 14.64 8.89
N LEU A 46 -7.66 13.58 8.71
CA LEU A 46 -8.13 12.20 8.87
C LEU A 46 -8.63 11.90 10.29
N LYS A 47 -8.17 12.64 11.30
CA LYS A 47 -8.71 12.54 12.66
C LYS A 47 -10.19 12.93 12.74
N ASN A 48 -10.63 13.85 11.89
CA ASN A 48 -12.03 14.29 11.85
C ASN A 48 -12.87 13.47 10.88
N ILE A 49 -12.26 12.96 9.79
CA ILE A 49 -12.97 12.28 8.70
C ILE A 49 -13.10 10.77 8.95
N VAL A 50 -12.06 10.15 9.51
CA VAL A 50 -11.98 8.69 9.68
C VAL A 50 -12.27 8.32 11.13
N ASN A 51 -11.44 8.79 12.06
CA ASN A 51 -11.56 8.53 13.49
C ASN A 51 -10.56 9.42 14.24
N GLU A 52 -10.93 9.95 15.41
CA GLU A 52 -10.03 10.80 16.24
C GLU A 52 -8.69 10.14 16.60
N ASN A 53 -8.67 8.80 16.67
CA ASN A 53 -7.50 8.00 16.96
C ASN A 53 -6.65 7.66 15.72
N HIS A 54 -7.04 8.13 14.52
CA HIS A 54 -6.23 7.99 13.32
C HIS A 54 -4.88 8.68 13.53
N LYS A 55 -3.79 7.97 13.24
CA LYS A 55 -2.43 8.45 13.50
C LYS A 55 -1.89 9.21 12.30
N SER A 56 -1.39 10.41 12.55
CA SER A 56 -0.55 11.11 11.57
C SER A 56 0.81 10.41 11.39
N PRO A 57 1.52 10.65 10.28
CA PRO A 57 2.85 10.07 10.06
C PRO A 57 3.83 10.39 11.19
N ASN A 58 3.81 11.62 11.71
CA ASN A 58 4.70 12.04 12.79
C ASN A 58 4.32 11.47 14.17
N GLU A 59 3.09 11.00 14.37
CA GLU A 59 2.71 10.24 15.58
C GLU A 59 3.20 8.79 15.52
N LEU A 60 3.30 8.21 14.33
CA LEU A 60 3.84 6.86 14.13
C LEU A 60 5.36 6.87 14.15
N PHE A 61 5.97 7.90 13.56
CA PHE A 61 7.40 8.06 13.45
C PHE A 61 7.76 9.54 13.54
N SER A 62 8.23 10.00 14.70
CA SER A 62 8.43 11.42 15.02
C SER A 62 9.23 12.19 13.97
N GLN A 63 10.25 11.54 13.39
CA GLN A 63 11.13 12.12 12.38
C GLN A 63 10.66 11.95 10.92
N ALA A 64 9.45 11.42 10.69
CA ALA A 64 8.89 11.21 9.35
C ALA A 64 8.93 12.50 8.51
N LYS A 65 9.43 12.36 7.27
CA LYS A 65 9.47 13.43 6.25
C LYS A 65 8.62 13.10 5.03
N THR A 66 8.59 11.84 4.65
CA THR A 66 7.90 11.35 3.46
C THR A 66 7.10 10.11 3.82
N VAL A 67 5.89 10.00 3.29
CA VAL A 67 5.10 8.78 3.27
C VAL A 67 5.15 8.23 1.85
N ILE A 68 5.53 6.96 1.72
CA ILE A 68 5.56 6.23 0.46
C ILE A 68 4.31 5.35 0.43
N SER A 69 3.50 5.46 -0.60
CA SER A 69 2.32 4.63 -0.82
C SER A 69 2.45 3.97 -2.19
N TYR A 70 2.05 2.72 -2.32
CA TYR A 70 2.07 2.02 -3.60
C TYR A 70 0.84 1.15 -3.77
N PHE A 71 0.50 0.88 -5.02
CA PHE A 71 -0.57 -0.02 -5.42
C PHE A 71 -0.02 -1.06 -6.40
N ILE A 72 -0.36 -2.32 -6.18
CA ILE A 72 0.03 -3.45 -7.03
C ILE A 72 -1.25 -3.95 -7.73
N PRO A 73 -1.48 -3.59 -8.99
CA PRO A 73 -2.69 -4.02 -9.69
C PRO A 73 -2.64 -5.51 -9.99
N PHE A 74 -3.80 -6.15 -9.96
CA PHE A 74 -3.95 -7.52 -10.45
C PHE A 74 -4.13 -7.49 -11.96
N ASN A 75 -3.57 -8.50 -12.63
CA ASN A 75 -3.88 -8.71 -14.03
C ASN A 75 -5.39 -8.82 -14.27
N GLN A 76 -5.85 -8.29 -15.41
CA GLN A 76 -7.27 -8.24 -15.77
C GLN A 76 -8.00 -9.60 -15.69
N SER A 77 -7.29 -10.71 -15.91
CA SER A 77 -7.85 -12.06 -15.78
C SER A 77 -8.35 -12.35 -14.36
N ILE A 78 -7.59 -11.96 -13.34
CA ILE A 78 -7.95 -12.13 -11.92
C ILE A 78 -9.15 -11.25 -11.58
N VAL A 79 -9.13 -9.98 -12.02
CA VAL A 79 -10.25 -9.05 -11.81
C VAL A 79 -11.53 -9.62 -12.42
N SER A 80 -11.45 -10.10 -13.66
CA SER A 80 -12.58 -10.66 -14.41
C SER A 80 -13.16 -11.91 -13.75
N SER A 81 -12.31 -12.75 -13.16
CA SER A 81 -12.75 -13.95 -12.42
C SER A 81 -13.65 -13.63 -11.23
N ASN A 82 -13.51 -12.45 -10.63
CA ASN A 82 -14.17 -12.04 -9.39
C ASN A 82 -15.36 -11.08 -9.61
N THR A 83 -15.91 -11.03 -10.83
CA THR A 83 -16.99 -10.08 -11.20
C THR A 83 -18.40 -10.61 -10.90
N LYS A 84 -18.56 -11.93 -10.72
CA LYS A 84 -19.86 -12.58 -10.58
C LYS A 84 -19.89 -13.52 -9.38
N GLY A 85 -21.08 -13.74 -8.85
CA GLY A 85 -21.32 -14.64 -7.73
C GLY A 85 -21.34 -13.92 -6.38
N LYS A 86 -21.65 -14.69 -5.33
CA LYS A 86 -21.75 -14.18 -3.95
C LYS A 86 -20.40 -14.22 -3.22
N PHE A 87 -19.53 -15.15 -3.60
CA PHE A 87 -18.25 -15.41 -2.95
C PHE A 87 -17.10 -15.01 -3.86
N ALA A 88 -15.95 -14.74 -3.26
CA ALA A 88 -14.74 -14.46 -4.03
C ALA A 88 -14.35 -15.66 -4.90
N SER A 89 -13.82 -15.39 -6.09
CA SER A 89 -13.22 -16.43 -6.93
C SER A 89 -11.98 -17.03 -6.26
N THR A 90 -11.66 -18.27 -6.62
CA THR A 90 -10.45 -18.94 -6.11
C THR A 90 -9.20 -18.16 -6.50
N GLU A 91 -9.15 -17.68 -7.73
CA GLU A 91 -8.05 -16.88 -8.29
C GLU A 91 -7.86 -15.59 -7.50
N TRP A 92 -8.94 -14.88 -7.17
CA TRP A 92 -8.86 -13.67 -6.37
C TRP A 92 -8.44 -13.96 -4.93
N ALA A 93 -8.93 -15.05 -4.32
CA ALA A 93 -8.54 -15.43 -2.96
C ALA A 93 -7.04 -15.76 -2.87
N ILE A 94 -6.50 -16.47 -3.87
CA ILE A 94 -5.06 -16.73 -3.99
C ILE A 94 -4.30 -15.41 -4.16
N ALA A 95 -4.75 -14.55 -5.08
CA ALA A 95 -4.14 -13.24 -5.32
C ALA A 95 -4.09 -12.37 -4.07
N TYR A 96 -5.18 -12.33 -3.30
CA TYR A 96 -5.23 -11.61 -2.05
C TYR A 96 -4.17 -12.10 -1.05
N VAL A 97 -4.03 -13.42 -0.87
CA VAL A 97 -3.05 -13.99 0.08
C VAL A 97 -1.62 -13.72 -0.38
N GLU A 98 -1.31 -14.00 -1.64
CA GLU A 98 0.05 -13.83 -2.19
C GLU A 98 0.48 -12.36 -2.20
N THR A 99 -0.45 -11.43 -2.53
CA THR A 99 -0.16 -9.99 -2.54
C THR A 99 0.13 -9.45 -1.15
N ASN A 100 -0.63 -9.86 -0.13
CA ASN A 100 -0.36 -9.44 1.25
C ASN A 100 1.01 -9.94 1.75
N LYS A 101 1.42 -11.14 1.32
CA LYS A 101 2.77 -11.65 1.58
C LYS A 101 3.83 -10.78 0.90
N ILE A 102 3.70 -10.52 -0.40
CA ILE A 102 4.66 -9.67 -1.13
C ILE A 102 4.73 -8.25 -0.56
N ILE A 103 3.60 -7.63 -0.18
CA ILE A 103 3.63 -6.29 0.45
C ILE A 103 4.49 -6.29 1.71
N THR A 104 4.41 -7.35 2.52
CA THR A 104 5.25 -7.49 3.72
C THR A 104 6.73 -7.58 3.35
N GLU A 105 7.07 -8.35 2.32
CA GLU A 105 8.44 -8.52 1.86
C GLU A 105 9.00 -7.24 1.18
N ILE A 106 8.22 -6.55 0.35
CA ILE A 106 8.56 -5.24 -0.23
C ILE A 106 8.84 -4.23 0.88
N ASN A 107 7.98 -4.17 1.89
CA ASN A 107 8.16 -3.23 3.00
C ASN A 107 9.48 -3.47 3.74
N ALA A 108 9.84 -4.73 3.99
CA ALA A 108 11.13 -5.08 4.60
C ALA A 108 12.31 -4.70 3.67
N PHE A 109 12.22 -5.07 2.39
CA PHE A 109 13.23 -4.76 1.39
C PHE A 109 13.48 -3.24 1.25
N LEU A 110 12.41 -2.44 1.21
CA LEU A 110 12.52 -0.98 1.15
C LEU A 110 13.17 -0.40 2.40
N ILE A 111 12.81 -0.87 3.60
CA ILE A 111 13.44 -0.42 4.84
C ILE A 111 14.94 -0.70 4.83
N ASP A 112 15.35 -1.90 4.41
CA ASP A 112 16.76 -2.26 4.37
C ASP A 112 17.54 -1.39 3.38
N ASN A 113 17.00 -1.19 2.16
CA ASN A 113 17.62 -0.30 1.16
C ASN A 113 17.69 1.16 1.62
N LEU A 114 16.63 1.67 2.25
CA LEU A 114 16.62 3.03 2.80
C LEU A 114 17.64 3.19 3.93
N LYS A 115 17.79 2.17 4.78
CA LYS A 115 18.78 2.15 5.85
C LYS A 115 20.21 2.17 5.32
N HIS A 116 20.51 1.47 4.23
CA HIS A 116 21.82 1.55 3.56
C HIS A 116 22.17 2.96 3.07
N GLU A 117 21.14 3.75 2.75
CA GLU A 117 21.27 5.15 2.35
C GLU A 117 21.13 6.11 3.54
N SER A 118 21.25 5.60 4.77
CA SER A 118 21.16 6.35 6.03
C SER A 118 19.80 6.99 6.31
N PHE A 119 18.72 6.43 5.77
CA PHE A 119 17.35 6.82 6.09
C PHE A 119 16.69 5.80 7.03
N ASP A 120 16.31 6.25 8.22
CA ASP A 120 15.45 5.47 9.10
C ASP A 120 14.01 5.47 8.58
N SER A 121 13.38 4.29 8.62
CA SER A 121 12.03 4.08 8.06
C SER A 121 11.21 3.14 8.93
N LEU A 122 9.89 3.33 8.91
CA LEU A 122 8.89 2.48 9.54
C LEU A 122 7.91 2.01 8.47
N HIS A 123 7.49 0.75 8.51
CA HIS A 123 6.41 0.25 7.64
C HIS A 123 5.13 0.04 8.45
N ILE A 124 3.99 0.09 7.73
CA ILE A 124 2.68 -0.28 8.26
C ILE A 124 2.28 -1.61 7.62
N PRO A 125 1.87 -2.62 8.41
CA PRO A 125 1.48 -3.91 7.84
C PRO A 125 0.24 -3.76 6.93
N PRO A 126 0.13 -4.59 5.88
CA PRO A 126 -0.98 -4.53 4.94
C PRO A 126 -2.32 -4.91 5.58
N THR A 127 -2.29 -5.77 6.60
CA THR A 127 -3.47 -6.27 7.32
C THR A 127 -3.24 -6.21 8.84
N HIS A 128 -4.31 -6.46 9.61
CA HIS A 128 -4.26 -6.55 11.07
C HIS A 128 -3.76 -5.29 11.81
N ASN A 129 -3.84 -4.11 11.19
CA ASN A 129 -3.47 -2.81 11.80
C ASN A 129 -4.62 -2.13 12.57
N PHE A 130 -5.51 -2.90 13.19
CA PHE A 130 -6.71 -2.37 13.83
C PHE A 130 -6.81 -2.84 15.28
N ASP A 131 -7.44 -2.01 16.09
CA ASP A 131 -7.84 -2.35 17.44
C ASP A 131 -8.87 -3.47 17.38
N LYS A 132 -8.60 -4.62 18.01
CA LYS A 132 -9.45 -5.82 17.89
C LYS A 132 -10.76 -5.71 18.67
N ASP A 133 -10.83 -4.80 19.65
CA ASP A 133 -12.02 -4.59 20.47
C ASP A 133 -12.91 -3.51 19.86
N LEU A 134 -12.30 -2.41 19.42
CA LEU A 134 -13.01 -1.31 18.75
C LEU A 134 -13.28 -1.59 17.27
N LEU A 135 -12.56 -2.55 16.67
CA LEU A 135 -12.56 -2.85 15.23
C LEU A 135 -12.23 -1.64 14.35
N VAL A 136 -11.42 -0.71 14.89
CA VAL A 136 -11.03 0.53 14.23
C VAL A 136 -9.54 0.49 13.89
N SER A 137 -9.22 0.77 12.62
CA SER A 137 -7.84 0.96 12.20
C SER A 137 -7.35 2.36 12.56
N TYR A 138 -6.15 2.44 13.12
CA TYR A 138 -5.47 3.72 13.35
C TYR A 138 -4.79 4.27 12.09
N TRP A 139 -4.83 3.54 10.97
CA TRP A 139 -4.20 3.94 9.72
C TRP A 139 -4.98 3.48 8.48
N SER A 140 -5.53 4.45 7.75
CA SER A 140 -6.31 4.18 6.54
C SER A 140 -5.45 4.21 5.27
N HIS A 141 -5.07 3.04 4.76
CA HIS A 141 -4.33 2.88 3.50
C HIS A 141 -4.98 3.62 2.32
N LYS A 142 -6.33 3.60 2.21
CA LYS A 142 -7.07 4.27 1.13
C LYS A 142 -6.92 5.80 1.15
N HIS A 143 -6.96 6.41 2.32
CA HIS A 143 -6.78 7.87 2.44
C HIS A 143 -5.33 8.27 2.22
N VAL A 144 -4.39 7.43 2.67
CA VAL A 144 -2.96 7.66 2.45
C VAL A 144 -2.63 7.61 0.96
N ALA A 145 -3.20 6.65 0.22
CA ALA A 145 -3.08 6.58 -1.23
C ALA A 145 -3.62 7.84 -1.92
N TYR A 146 -4.75 8.38 -1.45
CA TYR A 146 -5.29 9.65 -1.94
C TYR A 146 -4.32 10.83 -1.69
N ILE A 147 -3.81 10.96 -0.45
CA ILE A 147 -2.88 12.05 -0.08
C ILE A 147 -1.57 11.95 -0.86
N ALA A 148 -1.11 10.72 -1.14
CA ALA A 148 0.07 10.44 -1.95
C ALA A 148 -0.16 10.61 -3.47
N GLY A 149 -1.39 10.96 -3.89
CA GLY A 149 -1.73 11.22 -5.29
C GLY A 149 -1.96 9.98 -6.15
N LEU A 150 -2.13 8.79 -5.57
CA LEU A 150 -2.32 7.54 -6.32
C LEU A 150 -3.70 7.40 -6.97
N GLY A 151 -4.70 8.14 -6.49
CA GLY A 151 -6.06 7.97 -6.98
C GLY A 151 -7.08 8.90 -6.33
N LYS A 152 -8.35 8.70 -6.67
CA LYS A 152 -9.49 9.45 -6.15
C LYS A 152 -10.53 8.53 -5.52
N PHE A 153 -11.33 9.05 -4.60
CA PHE A 153 -12.43 8.27 -4.05
C PHE A 153 -13.58 8.16 -5.05
N GLY A 154 -13.99 6.93 -5.35
CA GLY A 154 -15.22 6.64 -6.09
C GLY A 154 -16.46 6.77 -5.21
N LEU A 155 -17.65 6.69 -5.83
CA LEU A 155 -18.93 6.77 -5.11
C LEU A 155 -19.09 5.68 -4.04
N HIS A 156 -18.45 4.52 -4.25
CA HIS A 156 -18.39 3.41 -3.29
C HIS A 156 -17.34 3.59 -2.18
N LYS A 157 -16.73 4.79 -2.05
CA LYS A 157 -15.73 5.12 -1.02
C LYS A 157 -14.48 4.23 -1.03
N MET A 158 -14.16 3.62 -2.17
CA MET A 158 -12.86 2.99 -2.41
C MET A 158 -12.00 3.94 -3.25
N ILE A 159 -10.69 3.78 -3.14
CA ILE A 159 -9.74 4.47 -4.00
C ILE A 159 -9.84 3.87 -5.42
N ILE A 160 -9.84 4.73 -6.43
CA ILE A 160 -9.75 4.38 -7.85
C ILE A 160 -8.44 4.98 -8.35
N THR A 161 -7.54 4.14 -8.84
CA THR A 161 -6.27 4.55 -9.42
C THR A 161 -6.36 4.60 -10.94
N GLU A 162 -5.34 5.13 -11.60
CA GLU A 162 -5.25 5.05 -13.07
C GLU A 162 -5.09 3.61 -13.61
N LYS A 163 -4.71 2.67 -12.73
CA LYS A 163 -4.55 1.24 -13.02
C LYS A 163 -5.73 0.39 -12.54
N GLY A 164 -6.82 1.01 -12.07
CA GLY A 164 -7.97 0.35 -11.44
C GLY A 164 -8.20 0.82 -10.02
#